data_AF-A0A7J2YCG5-F1
#
_entry.id   AF-A0A7J2YCG5-F1
#
_cell.length_a   1.000
_cell.length_b   1.000
_cell.length_c   1.000
_cell.angle_alpha   90.00
_cell.angle_beta   90.00
_cell.angle_gamma   90.00
#
_symmetry.space_group_name_H-M   'P 1'
#
loop_
_entity.id
_entity.type
_entity.pdbx_description
1 polymer ?
#
loop_
_entity_poly.entity_id
_entity_poly.type
_entity_poly.pdbx_seq_one_letter_code
_entity_poly.pdbx_strand_id
1 'polypeptide(L)'
;MSKDTPRDEVERMIGRRVENMKGLYIIGFALAWAALAFGVWVGVTYYPWAYALHSGLYALTVLTIIEALGFFFIWKTAMEKPVNP
;
A
#
# COMPACT_ATOMS: atom_id res chain seq x y z
N MET A 1 -34.12 19.30 16.55
CA MET A 1 -33.55 19.82 15.29
C MET A 1 -32.05 19.96 15.54
N SER A 2 -31.29 18.93 15.15
CA SER A 2 -29.85 18.82 15.44
C SER A 2 -29.11 19.97 14.77
N LYS A 3 -28.27 20.69 15.53
CA LYS A 3 -27.31 21.66 14.98
C LYS A 3 -26.12 20.86 14.47
N ASP A 4 -26.28 20.20 13.34
CA ASP A 4 -25.14 19.63 12.63
C ASP A 4 -24.36 20.82 12.04
N THR A 5 -23.13 21.04 12.53
CA THR A 5 -22.31 22.10 11.97
C THR A 5 -21.80 21.65 10.59
N PRO A 6 -21.55 22.55 9.63
CA PRO A 6 -21.03 22.18 8.32
C PRO A 6 -19.74 21.34 8.38
N ARG A 7 -19.00 21.43 9.49
CA ARG A 7 -17.81 20.61 9.74
C ARG A 7 -18.13 19.15 10.02
N ASP A 8 -19.16 18.87 10.81
CA ASP A 8 -19.57 17.50 11.16
C ASP A 8 -20.05 16.75 9.90
N GLU A 9 -20.70 17.45 8.99
CA GLU A 9 -21.13 16.89 7.71
C GLU A 9 -19.93 16.60 6.78
N VAL A 10 -18.92 17.48 6.76
CA VAL A 10 -17.66 17.28 6.01
C VAL A 10 -16.84 16.13 6.59
N GLU A 11 -16.70 16.03 7.90
CA GLU A 11 -15.98 14.92 8.56
C GLU A 11 -16.68 13.58 8.31
N ARG A 12 -18.02 13.55 8.33
CA ARG A 12 -18.80 12.36 7.95
C ARG A 12 -18.60 11.97 6.47
N MET A 13 -18.48 12.95 5.57
CA MET A 13 -18.17 12.71 4.15
C MET A 13 -16.74 12.20 3.93
N ILE A 14 -15.76 12.74 4.67
CA ILE A 14 -14.36 12.31 4.59
C ILE A 14 -14.21 10.89 5.15
N GLY A 15 -14.79 10.60 6.32
CA GLY A 15 -14.78 9.25 6.91
C GLY A 15 -15.35 8.20 5.97
N ARG A 16 -16.48 8.49 5.30
CA ARG A 16 -17.10 7.58 4.32
C ARG A 16 -16.27 7.38 3.04
N ARG A 17 -15.48 8.38 2.62
CA ARG A 17 -14.55 8.24 1.47
C ARG A 17 -13.33 7.42 1.82
N VAL A 18 -12.71 7.68 2.98
CA VAL A 18 -11.53 6.94 3.47
C VAL A 18 -11.87 5.47 3.70
N GLU A 19 -13.09 5.17 4.19
CA GLU A 19 -13.54 3.79 4.37
C GLU A 19 -13.64 3.00 3.05
N ASN A 20 -13.97 3.70 1.96
CA ASN A 20 -14.10 3.11 0.62
C ASN A 20 -12.75 2.99 -0.12
N MET A 21 -11.67 3.62 0.36
CA MET A 21 -10.34 3.56 -0.26
C MET A 21 -9.52 2.34 0.17
N LYS A 22 -10.01 1.55 1.15
CA LYS A 22 -9.37 0.30 1.60
C LYS A 22 -9.04 -0.66 0.45
N GLY A 23 -9.96 -0.81 -0.51
CA GLY A 23 -9.74 -1.64 -1.70
C GLY A 23 -8.63 -1.11 -2.61
N LEU A 24 -8.52 0.22 -2.74
CA LEU A 24 -7.49 0.85 -3.55
C LEU A 24 -6.09 0.65 -2.96
N TYR A 25 -5.94 0.70 -1.64
CA TYR A 25 -4.66 0.41 -0.98
C TYR A 25 -4.22 -1.04 -1.19
N ILE A 26 -5.15 -1.99 -1.10
CA ILE A 26 -4.84 -3.43 -1.32
C ILE A 26 -4.45 -3.69 -2.77
N ILE A 27 -5.21 -3.13 -3.72
CA ILE A 27 -4.90 -3.27 -5.15
C ILE A 27 -3.57 -2.59 -5.48
N GLY A 28 -3.31 -1.41 -4.92
CA GLY A 28 -2.04 -0.69 -5.08
C GLY A 28 -0.84 -1.50 -4.58
N PHE A 29 -0.97 -2.13 -3.41
CA PHE A 29 0.05 -3.03 -2.86
C PHE A 29 0.27 -4.26 -3.75
N ALA A 30 -0.79 -4.91 -4.22
CA ALA A 30 -0.66 -6.06 -5.10
C ALA A 30 0.02 -5.71 -6.45
N LEU A 31 -0.29 -4.53 -7.01
CA LEU A 31 0.32 -4.06 -8.25
C LEU A 31 1.79 -3.68 -8.08
N ALA A 32 2.13 -3.02 -6.98
CA ALA A 32 3.51 -2.66 -6.67
C ALA A 32 4.36 -3.92 -6.42
N TRP A 33 3.81 -4.92 -5.73
CA TRP A 33 4.49 -6.20 -5.54
C TRP A 33 4.71 -6.93 -6.88
N ALA A 34 3.70 -6.94 -7.74
CA ALA A 34 3.81 -7.52 -9.08
C ALA A 34 4.88 -6.82 -9.93
N ALA A 35 5.00 -5.49 -9.82
CA ALA A 35 6.04 -4.72 -10.52
C ALA A 35 7.45 -5.07 -10.03
N LEU A 36 7.63 -5.27 -8.72
CA LEU A 36 8.91 -5.71 -8.15
C LEU A 36 9.28 -7.13 -8.59
N ALA A 37 8.31 -8.05 -8.54
CA ALA A 37 8.49 -9.41 -9.02
C ALA A 37 8.85 -9.46 -10.51
N PHE A 38 8.21 -8.61 -11.32
CA PHE A 38 8.55 -8.47 -12.73
C PHE A 38 9.97 -7.91 -12.95
N GLY A 39 10.38 -6.90 -12.19
CA GLY A 39 11.74 -6.34 -12.29
C GLY A 39 12.82 -7.36 -11.96
N VAL A 40 12.62 -8.16 -10.91
CA VAL A 40 13.54 -9.26 -10.55
C VAL A 40 13.54 -10.34 -11.63
N TRP A 41 12.37 -10.69 -12.16
CA TRP A 41 12.26 -11.68 -13.24
C TRP A 41 13.06 -11.24 -14.47
N VAL A 42 12.89 -10.00 -14.94
CA VAL A 42 13.66 -9.44 -16.07
C VAL A 42 15.17 -9.49 -15.80
N GLY A 43 15.60 -9.13 -14.58
CA GLY A 43 17.01 -9.16 -14.20
C GLY A 43 17.62 -10.56 -14.27
N VAL A 44 16.90 -11.57 -13.78
CA VAL A 44 17.35 -12.97 -13.79
C VAL A 44 17.26 -13.59 -15.19
N THR A 45 16.26 -13.23 -16.01
CA THR A 45 16.09 -13.83 -17.35
C THR A 45 17.02 -13.23 -18.40
N TYR A 46 17.22 -11.91 -18.40
CA TYR A 46 17.99 -11.24 -19.45
C TYR A 46 19.44 -10.96 -19.06
N TYR A 47 19.74 -10.83 -17.76
CA TYR A 47 21.08 -10.53 -17.26
C TYR A 47 21.57 -11.53 -16.20
N PRO A 48 21.49 -12.85 -16.45
CA PRO A 48 21.82 -13.88 -15.46
C PRO A 48 23.29 -13.85 -15.02
N TRP A 49 24.19 -13.30 -15.85
CA TRP A 49 25.61 -13.18 -15.52
C TRP A 49 25.90 -12.12 -14.45
N ALA A 50 25.01 -11.14 -14.30
CA ALA A 50 25.12 -10.08 -13.29
C ALA A 50 24.19 -10.33 -12.10
N TYR A 51 23.05 -10.98 -12.35
CA TYR A 51 22.00 -11.23 -11.35
C TYR A 51 21.66 -12.71 -11.29
N ALA A 52 22.44 -13.46 -10.51
CA ALA A 52 22.15 -14.87 -10.25
C ALA A 52 20.79 -15.02 -9.55
N LEU A 53 20.11 -16.15 -9.78
CA LEU A 53 18.76 -16.42 -9.25
C LEU A 53 18.68 -16.25 -7.72
N HIS A 54 19.74 -16.64 -6.99
CA HIS A 54 19.84 -16.45 -5.54
C HIS A 54 19.87 -14.96 -5.13
N SER A 55 20.63 -14.13 -5.85
CA SER A 55 20.64 -12.68 -5.61
C SER A 55 19.31 -12.01 -5.99
N GLY A 56 18.64 -12.50 -7.03
CA GLY A 56 17.32 -12.00 -7.43
C GLY A 56 16.25 -12.30 -6.37
N LEU A 57 16.23 -13.53 -5.83
CA LEU A 57 15.31 -13.90 -4.75
C LEU A 57 15.60 -13.14 -3.45
N TYR A 58 16.87 -12.87 -3.14
CA TYR A 58 17.24 -12.04 -2.00
C TYR A 58 16.71 -10.61 -2.17
N ALA A 59 16.93 -10.00 -3.34
CA ALA A 59 16.41 -8.68 -3.65
C ALA A 59 14.88 -8.63 -3.54
N LEU A 60 14.17 -9.61 -4.12
CA LEU A 60 12.71 -9.72 -4.02
C LEU A 60 12.23 -9.79 -2.57
N THR A 61 12.92 -10.57 -1.73
CA THR A 61 12.58 -10.74 -0.31
C THR A 61 12.74 -9.42 0.45
N VAL A 62 13.87 -8.74 0.27
CA VAL A 62 14.13 -7.43 0.90
C VAL A 62 13.11 -6.38 0.44
N LEU A 63 12.83 -6.33 -0.87
CA LEU A 63 11.85 -5.41 -1.43
C LEU A 63 10.44 -5.68 -0.90
N THR A 64 10.04 -6.94 -0.77
CA THR A 64 8.76 -7.33 -0.19
C THR A 64 8.63 -6.91 1.27
N ILE A 65 9.71 -7.00 2.07
CA ILE A 65 9.71 -6.55 3.47
C ILE A 65 9.49 -5.03 3.55
N ILE A 66 10.21 -4.25 2.74
CA ILE A 66 10.09 -2.79 2.71
C ILE A 66 8.67 -2.38 2.30
N GLU A 67 8.13 -3.04 1.28
CA GLU A 67 6.78 -2.79 0.78
C GLU A 67 5.71 -3.14 1.81
N ALA A 68 5.84 -4.29 2.50
CA ALA A 68 4.92 -4.70 3.54
C ALA A 68 4.91 -3.74 4.74
N LEU A 69 6.08 -3.22 5.13
CA LEU A 69 6.17 -2.17 6.16
C LEU A 69 5.50 -0.89 5.69
N GLY A 70 5.74 -0.46 4.45
CA GLY A 70 5.08 0.72 3.86
C GLY A 70 3.55 0.58 3.83
N PHE A 71 3.06 -0.58 3.41
CA PHE A 71 1.62 -0.89 3.42
C PHE A 71 1.05 -0.89 4.83
N PHE A 72 1.76 -1.47 5.80
CA PHE A 72 1.34 -1.48 7.20
C PHE A 72 1.17 -0.05 7.76
N PHE A 73 2.10 0.86 7.46
CA PHE A 73 1.98 2.27 7.85
C PHE A 73 0.80 2.97 7.17
N ILE A 74 0.65 2.80 5.85
CA ILE A 74 -0.47 3.39 5.09
C ILE A 74 -1.80 2.88 5.66
N TRP A 75 -1.90 1.57 5.90
CA TRP A 75 -3.09 0.95 6.46
C TRP A 75 -3.40 1.48 7.86
N LYS A 76 -2.38 1.61 8.71
CA LYS A 76 -2.52 2.16 10.05
C LYS A 76 -3.03 3.60 10.01
N THR A 77 -2.37 4.49 9.26
CA THR A 77 -2.76 5.90 9.14
C THR A 77 -4.14 6.08 8.51
N ALA A 78 -4.48 5.27 7.49
CA ALA A 78 -5.78 5.32 6.84
C ALA A 78 -6.93 4.81 7.74
N MET A 79 -6.63 3.98 8.74
CA MET A 79 -7.62 3.45 9.69
C MET A 79 -7.72 4.23 11.00
N GLU A 80 -6.89 5.25 11.21
CA GLU A 80 -7.02 6.12 12.38
C GLU A 80 -8.35 6.89 12.28
N LYS A 81 -9.26 6.62 13.23
CA LYS A 81 -10.51 7.38 13.35
C LYS A 81 -10.17 8.84 13.71
N PRO A 82 -10.85 9.83 13.11
CA PRO A 82 -10.73 11.21 13.56
C PRO A 82 -11.12 11.32 15.05
N VAL A 83 -10.45 12.22 15.77
CA VAL A 83 -10.46 12.35 17.24
C VAL A 83 -11.83 12.76 17.83
N ASN A 84 -12.85 13.05 17.03
CA ASN A 84 -14.16 13.46 17.56
C ASN A 84 -15.32 12.56 17.07
N PRO A 85 -16.14 12.01 18.00
CA PRO A 85 -17.36 11.25 17.69
C PRO A 85 -18.55 12.13 17.27
#